data_AF-A0A6H9GRP1-F1
#
_entry.id   AF-A0A6H9GRP1-F1
#
_cell.length_a   1.000
_cell.length_b   1.000
_cell.length_c   1.000
_cell.angle_alpha   90.00
_cell.angle_beta   90.00
_cell.angle_gamma   90.00
#
_symmetry.space_group_name_H-M   'P 1'
#
loop_
_entity.id
_entity.type
_entity.pdbx_description
1 polymer ?
#
loop_
_entity_poly.entity_id
_entity_poly.type
_entity_poly.pdbx_seq_one_letter_code
_entity_poly.pdbx_strand_id
1 'polypeptide(L)'
;MIVFQAEHNILMHPFHMLGVAGVFGGSLFSAMHGSLVTSSLVRETSESESQNYGYKFGQEEETYNIVAAHGYFGRLIFQYASFNNSRSLHFFLGAWPVVGIWFTAMGISTMAFNLNGFNFNQSIIDSQGRAVATRSLRETATWADVINRANIGFEVMHERNAHNFPLDLASGDAIPMALTAPAIDG
;
A
#
# COMPACT_ATOMS: atom_id res chain seq x y z
N MET A 1 9.10 -4.51 8.78
CA MET A 1 8.74 -3.32 7.98
C MET A 1 9.85 -2.28 7.97
N ILE A 2 10.34 -1.80 9.13
CA ILE A 2 11.39 -0.75 9.17
C ILE A 2 12.72 -1.25 8.59
N VAL A 3 13.21 -2.42 9.03
CA VAL A 3 14.43 -3.05 8.47
C VAL A 3 14.30 -3.27 6.96
N PHE A 4 13.16 -3.83 6.53
CA PHE A 4 12.85 -4.00 5.11
C PHE A 4 12.84 -2.69 4.30
N GLN A 5 12.45 -1.56 4.91
CA GLN A 5 12.56 -0.24 4.28
C GLN A 5 14.01 0.23 4.21
N ALA A 6 14.83 -0.05 5.23
CA ALA A 6 16.26 0.26 5.22
C ALA A 6 16.98 -0.48 4.09
N GLU A 7 16.76 -1.79 3.99
CA GLU A 7 17.46 -2.68 3.05
C GLU A 7 16.92 -2.60 1.61
N HIS A 8 15.60 -2.44 1.43
CA HIS A 8 14.97 -2.55 0.11
C HIS A 8 14.33 -1.27 -0.41
N ASN A 9 14.28 -0.20 0.39
CA ASN A 9 13.59 1.05 0.05
C ASN A 9 12.16 0.81 -0.48
N ILE A 10 11.41 -0.09 0.17
CA ILE A 10 10.11 -0.60 -0.29
C ILE A 10 9.10 0.50 -0.63
N LEU A 11 9.13 1.64 0.07
CA LEU A 11 8.24 2.77 -0.22
C LEU A 11 8.43 3.33 -1.62
N MET A 12 9.62 3.16 -2.22
CA MET A 12 9.95 3.55 -3.59
C MET A 12 9.81 2.41 -4.60
N HIS A 13 9.26 1.25 -4.20
CA HIS A 13 9.02 0.12 -5.10
C HIS A 13 7.60 0.20 -5.72
N PRO A 14 7.46 0.16 -7.06
CA PRO A 14 6.17 0.36 -7.72
C PRO A 14 5.13 -0.70 -7.35
N PHE A 15 5.54 -1.95 -7.12
CA PHE A 15 4.61 -2.99 -6.71
C PHE A 15 4.03 -2.76 -5.30
N HIS A 16 4.81 -2.14 -4.39
CA HIS A 16 4.27 -1.74 -3.09
C HIS A 16 3.26 -0.59 -3.26
N MET A 17 3.54 0.40 -4.13
CA MET A 17 2.59 1.48 -4.43
C MET A 17 1.27 0.96 -5.04
N LEU A 18 1.34 -0.01 -5.95
CA LEU A 18 0.16 -0.69 -6.49
C LEU A 18 -0.62 -1.42 -5.39
N GLY A 19 0.09 -2.04 -4.44
CA GLY A 19 -0.49 -2.61 -3.23
C GLY A 19 -1.28 -1.61 -2.39
N VAL A 20 -0.67 -0.46 -2.09
CA VAL A 20 -1.30 0.64 -1.35
C VAL A 20 -2.55 1.14 -2.09
N ALA A 21 -2.48 1.33 -3.41
CA ALA A 21 -3.64 1.68 -4.23
C ALA A 21 -4.75 0.61 -4.19
N GLY A 22 -4.36 -0.67 -4.15
CA GLY A 22 -5.27 -1.80 -3.98
C GLY A 22 -6.06 -1.75 -2.68
N VAL A 23 -5.38 -1.55 -1.53
CA VAL A 23 -6.03 -1.56 -0.20
C VAL A 23 -6.81 -0.28 0.09
N PHE A 24 -6.29 0.88 -0.31
CA PHE A 24 -7.00 2.16 -0.16
C PHE A 24 -8.21 2.21 -1.10
N GLY A 25 -8.04 1.81 -2.37
CA GLY A 25 -9.16 1.72 -3.30
C GLY A 25 -10.18 0.66 -2.86
N GLY A 26 -9.75 -0.51 -2.39
CA GLY A 26 -10.66 -1.54 -1.86
C GLY A 26 -11.51 -1.04 -0.69
N SER A 27 -10.90 -0.35 0.27
CA SER A 27 -11.61 0.28 1.40
C SER A 27 -12.59 1.36 0.92
N LEU A 28 -12.16 2.22 0.00
CA LEU A 28 -12.98 3.27 -0.60
C LEU A 28 -14.20 2.68 -1.32
N PHE A 29 -13.99 1.66 -2.16
CA PHE A 29 -15.06 1.05 -2.95
C PHE A 29 -16.01 0.23 -2.09
N SER A 30 -15.54 -0.37 -0.99
CA SER A 30 -16.40 -1.00 0.02
C SER A 30 -17.36 0.02 0.63
N ALA A 31 -16.83 1.15 1.11
CA ALA A 31 -17.66 2.22 1.67
C ALA A 31 -18.61 2.85 0.63
N MET A 32 -18.13 3.07 -0.59
CA MET A 32 -18.93 3.58 -1.70
C MET A 32 -20.07 2.63 -2.06
N HIS A 33 -19.79 1.33 -2.23
CA HIS A 33 -20.81 0.36 -2.60
C HIS A 33 -21.87 0.22 -1.50
N GLY A 34 -21.44 0.07 -0.24
CA GLY A 34 -22.33 -0.01 0.91
C GLY A 34 -23.25 1.21 0.99
N SER A 35 -22.69 2.43 0.91
CA SER A 35 -23.49 3.66 0.97
C SER A 35 -24.48 3.82 -0.19
N LEU A 36 -24.09 3.48 -1.42
CA LEU A 36 -24.99 3.55 -2.58
C LEU A 36 -26.15 2.56 -2.47
N VAL A 37 -25.88 1.32 -2.07
CA VAL A 37 -26.92 0.31 -1.86
C VAL A 37 -27.87 0.74 -0.74
N THR A 38 -27.34 1.13 0.43
CA THR A 38 -28.17 1.58 1.56
C THR A 38 -29.02 2.81 1.21
N SER A 39 -28.49 3.74 0.42
CA SER A 39 -29.22 4.96 0.01
C SER A 39 -30.40 4.69 -0.95
N SER A 40 -30.47 3.49 -1.54
CA SER A 40 -31.43 3.15 -2.59
C SER A 40 -32.30 1.94 -2.26
N LEU A 41 -32.35 1.53 -0.98
CA LEU A 41 -33.27 0.50 -0.51
C LEU A 41 -34.72 0.87 -0.82
N VAL A 42 -35.48 -0.11 -1.31
CA VAL A 42 -36.93 0.03 -1.48
C VAL A 42 -37.59 0.03 -0.10
N ARG A 43 -38.59 0.89 0.11
CA ARG A 43 -39.22 1.04 1.42
C ARG A 43 -40.21 -0.11 1.66
N GLU A 44 -39.78 -1.08 2.45
CA GLU A 44 -40.58 -2.26 2.86
C GLU A 44 -40.95 -2.25 4.35
N THR A 45 -40.51 -1.23 5.10
CA THR A 45 -40.74 -1.11 6.54
C THR A 45 -41.27 0.27 6.95
N SER A 46 -41.87 0.32 8.14
CA SER A 46 -42.21 1.55 8.86
C SER A 46 -40.98 2.22 9.47
N GLU A 47 -41.16 3.41 10.05
CA GLU A 47 -40.09 4.19 10.67
C GLU A 47 -39.67 3.70 12.07
N SER A 48 -40.51 2.89 12.72
CA SER A 48 -40.28 2.37 14.08
C SER A 48 -39.55 1.04 14.11
N GLU A 49 -39.25 0.45 12.94
CA GLU A 49 -38.56 -0.82 12.80
C GLU A 49 -37.31 -0.69 11.93
N SER A 50 -36.37 -1.63 12.06
CA SER A 50 -35.15 -1.62 11.26
C SER A 50 -35.44 -1.93 9.79
N GLN A 51 -34.84 -1.16 8.88
CA GLN A 51 -34.93 -1.39 7.43
C GLN A 51 -34.42 -2.77 7.01
N ASN A 52 -33.53 -3.40 7.80
CA ASN A 52 -33.05 -4.75 7.52
C ASN A 52 -34.18 -5.79 7.49
N TYR A 53 -35.29 -5.56 8.22
CA TYR A 53 -36.44 -6.46 8.20
C TYR A 53 -37.22 -6.42 6.88
N GLY A 54 -36.98 -5.42 6.04
CA GLY A 54 -37.55 -5.33 4.70
C GLY A 54 -37.04 -6.41 3.75
N TYR A 55 -35.79 -6.86 3.93
CA TYR A 55 -35.25 -7.98 3.18
C TYR A 55 -35.63 -9.33 3.81
N LYS A 56 -36.05 -10.27 2.98
CA LYS A 56 -36.28 -11.68 3.35
C LYS A 56 -35.25 -12.57 2.69
N PHE A 57 -34.63 -13.45 3.47
CA PHE A 57 -33.64 -14.38 2.97
C PHE A 57 -34.23 -15.29 1.88
N GLY A 58 -33.63 -15.25 0.68
CA GLY A 58 -34.06 -16.05 -0.46
C GLY A 58 -35.19 -15.44 -1.31
N GLN A 59 -35.54 -14.16 -1.10
CA GLN A 59 -36.45 -13.45 -1.99
C GLN A 59 -35.90 -13.36 -3.42
N GLU A 60 -36.79 -13.39 -4.42
CA GLU A 60 -36.39 -13.33 -5.83
C GLU A 60 -36.13 -11.89 -6.32
N GLU A 61 -36.77 -10.90 -5.70
CA GLU A 61 -36.67 -9.51 -6.10
C GLU A 61 -35.48 -8.79 -5.44
N GLU A 62 -34.86 -7.88 -6.18
CA GLU A 62 -33.76 -7.05 -5.68
C GLU A 62 -34.24 -6.08 -4.59
N THR A 63 -33.48 -5.94 -3.51
CA THR A 63 -33.87 -5.13 -2.33
C THR A 63 -33.65 -3.61 -2.49
N TYR A 64 -33.01 -3.18 -3.58
CA TYR A 64 -32.62 -1.79 -3.82
C TYR A 64 -32.77 -1.41 -5.30
N ASN A 65 -32.92 -0.12 -5.57
CA ASN A 65 -33.08 0.40 -6.93
C ASN A 65 -31.73 0.80 -7.54
N ILE A 66 -31.14 -0.10 -8.33
CA ILE A 66 -29.86 0.15 -9.02
C ILE A 66 -29.91 1.32 -10.00
N VAL A 67 -31.06 1.59 -10.62
CA VAL A 67 -31.22 2.72 -11.56
C VAL A 67 -31.14 4.05 -10.80
N ALA A 68 -31.72 4.12 -9.60
CA ALA A 68 -31.62 5.27 -8.72
C ALA A 68 -30.17 5.48 -8.24
N ALA A 69 -29.50 4.41 -7.78
CA ALA A 69 -28.11 4.47 -7.35
C ALA A 69 -27.17 4.90 -8.49
N HIS A 70 -27.31 4.30 -9.67
CA HIS A 70 -26.56 4.66 -10.87
C HIS A 70 -26.82 6.13 -11.26
N GLY A 71 -28.08 6.55 -11.24
CA GLY A 71 -28.48 7.93 -11.55
C GLY A 71 -27.91 8.95 -10.57
N TYR A 72 -27.84 8.63 -9.28
CA TYR A 72 -27.19 9.49 -8.28
C TYR A 72 -25.69 9.59 -8.55
N PHE A 73 -24.99 8.45 -8.62
CA PHE A 73 -23.54 8.44 -8.76
C PHE A 73 -23.06 9.00 -10.11
N GLY A 74 -23.80 8.72 -11.19
CA GLY A 74 -23.53 9.26 -12.52
C GLY A 74 -23.71 10.78 -12.61
N ARG A 75 -24.53 11.39 -11.74
CA ARG A 75 -24.63 12.86 -11.61
C ARG A 75 -23.57 13.44 -10.67
N LEU A 76 -23.15 12.68 -9.66
CA LEU A 76 -22.12 13.08 -8.71
C LEU A 76 -20.74 13.26 -9.38
N ILE A 77 -20.38 12.35 -10.28
CA ILE A 77 -19.08 12.36 -10.97
C ILE A 77 -19.27 12.71 -12.45
N PHE A 78 -19.65 11.73 -13.28
CA PHE A 78 -20.16 11.89 -14.65
C PHE A 78 -20.71 10.54 -15.11
N GLN A 79 -21.64 10.54 -16.07
CA GLN A 79 -22.50 9.38 -16.36
C GLN A 79 -21.72 8.09 -16.68
N TYR A 80 -20.63 8.19 -17.43
CA TYR A 80 -19.82 7.04 -17.85
C TYR A 80 -18.90 6.46 -16.76
N ALA A 81 -18.71 7.17 -15.64
CA ALA A 81 -17.94 6.67 -14.49
C ALA A 81 -18.74 5.72 -13.60
N SER A 82 -20.05 5.57 -13.83
CA SER A 82 -20.95 4.78 -13.01
C SER A 82 -21.27 3.44 -13.65
N PHE A 83 -21.29 2.38 -12.85
CA PHE A 83 -21.70 1.05 -13.31
C PHE A 83 -23.24 0.99 -13.43
N ASN A 84 -23.73 0.57 -14.59
CA ASN A 84 -25.15 0.25 -14.81
C ASN A 84 -25.40 -1.27 -14.89
N ASN A 85 -24.35 -2.09 -14.82
CA ASN A 85 -24.41 -3.54 -14.79
C ASN A 85 -23.85 -4.05 -13.45
N SER A 86 -24.71 -4.68 -12.65
CA SER A 86 -24.34 -5.22 -11.33
C SER A 86 -23.20 -6.24 -11.40
N ARG A 87 -23.16 -7.10 -12.44
CA ARG A 87 -22.10 -8.11 -12.58
C ARG A 87 -20.73 -7.47 -12.79
N SER A 88 -20.65 -6.44 -13.64
CA SER A 88 -19.41 -5.69 -13.87
C SER A 88 -18.95 -4.94 -12.63
N LEU A 89 -19.88 -4.34 -11.88
CA LEU A 89 -19.60 -3.70 -10.60
C LEU A 89 -18.97 -4.69 -9.61
N HIS A 90 -19.63 -5.82 -9.35
CA HIS A 90 -19.14 -6.79 -8.36
C HIS A 90 -17.85 -7.47 -8.79
N PHE A 91 -17.66 -7.72 -10.10
CA PHE A 91 -16.38 -8.16 -10.63
C PHE A 91 -15.26 -7.14 -10.33
N PHE A 92 -15.50 -5.86 -10.57
CA PHE A 92 -14.54 -4.80 -10.25
C PHE A 92 -14.22 -4.72 -8.75
N LEU A 93 -15.23 -4.79 -7.89
CA LEU A 93 -15.07 -4.79 -6.43
C LEU A 93 -14.19 -5.94 -5.94
N GLY A 94 -14.30 -7.11 -6.57
CA GLY A 94 -13.40 -8.25 -6.29
C GLY A 94 -12.01 -8.07 -6.90
N ALA A 95 -11.93 -7.67 -8.18
CA ALA A 95 -10.68 -7.62 -8.92
C ALA A 95 -9.71 -6.55 -8.39
N TRP A 96 -10.20 -5.36 -8.04
CA TRP A 96 -9.34 -4.24 -7.63
C TRP A 96 -8.42 -4.56 -6.44
N PRO A 97 -8.94 -4.95 -5.25
CA PRO A 97 -8.09 -5.27 -4.11
C PRO A 97 -7.22 -6.52 -4.38
N VAL A 98 -7.76 -7.53 -5.08
CA VAL A 98 -7.03 -8.77 -5.37
C VAL A 98 -5.79 -8.51 -6.22
N VAL A 99 -5.92 -7.78 -7.32
CA VAL A 99 -4.79 -7.44 -8.20
C VAL A 99 -3.76 -6.59 -7.45
N GLY A 100 -4.20 -5.63 -6.64
CA GLY A 100 -3.29 -4.84 -5.81
C GLY A 100 -2.46 -5.68 -4.86
N ILE A 101 -3.09 -6.62 -4.15
CA ILE A 101 -2.39 -7.54 -3.23
C ILE A 101 -1.45 -8.49 -3.97
N TRP A 102 -1.82 -8.96 -5.17
CA TRP A 102 -0.90 -9.76 -6.01
C TRP A 102 0.38 -8.99 -6.34
N PHE A 103 0.29 -7.70 -6.68
CA PHE A 103 1.49 -6.88 -6.89
C PHE A 103 2.31 -6.76 -5.60
N THR A 104 1.70 -6.49 -4.44
CA THR A 104 2.45 -6.45 -3.18
C THR A 104 3.21 -7.75 -2.92
N ALA A 105 2.54 -8.89 -3.12
CA ALA A 105 3.15 -10.21 -2.96
C ALA A 105 4.34 -10.39 -3.91
N MET A 106 4.15 -10.09 -5.20
CA MET A 106 5.25 -10.12 -6.19
C MET A 106 6.39 -9.18 -5.81
N GLY A 107 6.10 -7.99 -5.27
CA GLY A 107 7.11 -7.02 -4.84
C GLY A 107 7.99 -7.56 -3.71
N ILE A 108 7.39 -8.17 -2.70
CA ILE A 108 8.15 -8.84 -1.63
C ILE A 108 8.96 -9.99 -2.22
N SER A 109 8.38 -10.79 -3.12
CA SER A 109 9.09 -11.89 -3.76
C SER A 109 10.27 -11.45 -4.62
N THR A 110 10.23 -10.29 -5.28
CA THR A 110 11.36 -9.77 -6.06
C THR A 110 12.42 -9.12 -5.19
N MET A 111 12.02 -8.37 -4.16
CA MET A 111 12.95 -7.77 -3.19
C MET A 111 13.68 -8.84 -2.36
N ALA A 112 13.10 -10.04 -2.18
CA ALA A 112 13.79 -11.18 -1.60
C ALA A 112 15.06 -11.61 -2.38
N PHE A 113 15.17 -11.21 -3.66
CA PHE A 113 16.37 -11.38 -4.48
C PHE A 113 17.08 -10.04 -4.73
N ASN A 114 16.93 -9.08 -3.81
CA ASN A 114 17.56 -7.76 -3.80
C ASN A 114 17.26 -6.88 -5.02
N LEU A 115 16.14 -7.12 -5.72
CA LEU A 115 15.60 -6.18 -6.70
C LEU A 115 14.73 -5.14 -6.00
N ASN A 116 15.41 -4.06 -5.56
CA ASN A 116 14.89 -3.07 -4.63
C ASN A 116 14.04 -1.96 -5.28
N GLY A 117 13.47 -1.09 -4.44
CA GLY A 117 12.78 0.12 -4.90
C GLY A 117 13.71 1.10 -5.63
N PHE A 118 13.12 2.08 -6.31
CA PHE A 118 13.91 3.07 -7.05
C PHE A 118 14.91 3.82 -6.15
N ASN A 119 16.09 4.06 -6.70
CA ASN A 119 17.14 4.85 -6.06
C ASN A 119 17.36 6.13 -6.85
N PHE A 120 16.96 7.26 -6.27
CA PHE A 120 17.15 8.60 -6.83
C PHE A 120 18.07 9.48 -5.97
N ASN A 121 18.97 8.85 -5.20
CA ASN A 121 19.91 9.55 -4.35
C ASN A 121 20.80 10.45 -5.21
N GLN A 122 20.86 11.74 -4.87
CA GLN A 122 21.65 12.76 -5.58
C GLN A 122 21.36 12.85 -7.10
N SER A 123 20.15 12.47 -7.53
CA SER A 123 19.81 12.43 -8.96
C SER A 123 19.68 13.81 -9.64
N ILE A 124 19.59 14.90 -8.87
CA ILE A 124 19.54 16.27 -9.40
C ILE A 124 20.85 16.99 -9.06
N ILE A 125 21.53 17.49 -10.09
CA ILE A 125 22.85 18.13 -10.01
C ILE A 125 22.74 19.57 -10.57
N ASP A 126 23.41 20.52 -9.91
CA ASP A 126 23.49 21.90 -10.38
C ASP A 126 24.50 22.07 -11.54
N SER A 127 24.51 23.25 -12.16
CA SER A 127 25.45 23.58 -13.25
C SER A 127 26.94 23.54 -12.85
N GLN A 128 27.25 23.46 -11.56
CA GLN A 128 28.60 23.38 -11.00
C GLN A 128 28.98 21.94 -10.60
N GLY A 129 28.14 20.95 -10.94
CA GLY A 129 28.38 19.54 -10.65
C GLY A 129 28.07 19.14 -9.20
N ARG A 130 27.39 19.98 -8.41
CA ARG A 130 27.03 19.66 -7.01
C ARG A 130 25.64 19.05 -6.96
N ALA A 131 25.50 17.96 -6.20
CA ALA A 131 24.18 17.43 -5.90
C ALA A 131 23.35 18.50 -5.19
N VAL A 132 22.16 18.78 -5.72
CA VAL A 132 21.25 19.83 -5.20
C VAL A 132 20.84 19.52 -3.75
N ALA A 133 20.93 18.26 -3.32
CA ALA A 133 20.76 17.81 -1.94
C ALA A 133 21.77 18.36 -0.91
N THR A 134 22.94 18.86 -1.35
CA THR A 134 24.07 19.15 -0.46
C THR A 134 24.16 20.60 0.01
N ARG A 135 23.39 21.53 -0.59
CA ARG A 135 23.53 22.95 -0.31
C ARG A 135 22.40 23.45 0.60
N SER A 136 22.69 23.46 1.90
CA SER A 136 21.84 23.96 2.99
C SER A 136 20.68 23.04 3.37
N LEU A 137 20.70 22.62 4.64
CA LEU A 137 19.69 21.83 5.37
C LEU A 137 18.28 22.45 5.44
N ARG A 138 17.94 23.41 4.58
CA ARG A 138 16.69 24.17 4.71
C ARG A 138 15.83 24.30 3.47
N GLU A 139 16.35 24.23 2.24
CA GLU A 139 15.53 24.66 1.08
C GLU A 139 15.64 23.84 -0.22
N THR A 140 16.59 22.88 -0.38
CA THR A 140 16.79 22.22 -1.71
C THR A 140 17.08 20.70 -1.71
N ALA A 141 16.87 19.97 -0.61
CA ALA A 141 16.96 18.50 -0.69
C ALA A 141 15.76 17.89 -1.43
N THR A 142 16.00 16.95 -2.34
CA THR A 142 14.88 16.17 -2.89
C THR A 142 14.27 15.30 -1.79
N TRP A 143 13.00 14.97 -1.91
CA TRP A 143 12.35 14.06 -0.95
C TRP A 143 12.99 12.66 -0.95
N ALA A 144 13.56 12.23 -2.09
CA ALA A 144 14.32 10.97 -2.16
C ALA A 144 15.57 11.01 -1.26
N ASP A 145 16.31 12.12 -1.25
CA ASP A 145 17.49 12.28 -0.37
C ASP A 145 17.10 12.38 1.12
N VAL A 146 15.91 12.89 1.42
CA VAL A 146 15.36 12.88 2.79
C VAL A 146 15.01 11.45 3.22
N ILE A 147 14.36 10.67 2.35
CA ILE A 147 14.06 9.24 2.59
C ILE A 147 15.36 8.46 2.80
N ASN A 148 16.37 8.69 1.97
CA ASN A 148 17.67 8.03 2.10
C ASN A 148 18.31 8.29 3.47
N ARG A 149 18.22 9.51 3.99
CA ARG A 149 18.72 9.82 5.35
C ARG A 149 17.96 9.07 6.44
N ALA A 150 16.65 8.88 6.29
CA ALA A 150 15.87 8.06 7.21
C ALA A 150 16.28 6.57 7.12
N ASN A 151 16.48 6.05 5.90
CA ASN A 151 16.93 4.69 5.67
C ASN A 151 18.30 4.44 6.32
N ILE A 152 19.27 5.34 6.15
CA ILE A 152 20.58 5.26 6.82
C ILE A 152 20.43 5.20 8.34
N GLY A 153 19.54 6.01 8.91
CA GLY A 153 19.25 5.99 10.36
C GLY A 153 18.73 4.64 10.84
N PHE A 154 17.93 3.94 10.03
CA PHE A 154 17.49 2.59 10.32
C PHE A 154 18.63 1.56 10.12
N GLU A 155 19.37 1.68 9.01
CA GLU A 155 20.46 0.78 8.62
C GLU A 155 21.55 0.72 9.71
N VAL A 156 22.05 1.87 10.18
CA VAL A 156 23.16 1.89 11.16
C VAL A 156 22.77 1.43 12.56
N MET A 157 21.46 1.35 12.85
CA MET A 157 20.95 0.99 14.18
C MET A 157 20.38 -0.43 14.26
N HIS A 158 19.94 -1.00 13.14
CA HIS A 158 19.38 -2.35 13.14
C HIS A 158 20.48 -3.40 13.39
N GLU A 159 20.11 -4.47 14.11
CA GLU A 159 21.00 -5.56 14.48
C GLU A 159 22.38 -5.10 15.02
N ARG A 160 22.37 -4.10 15.92
CA ARG A 160 23.54 -3.39 16.48
C ARG A 160 24.76 -4.22 16.94
N ASN A 161 24.60 -5.53 17.14
CA ASN A 161 25.65 -6.44 17.61
C ASN A 161 25.92 -7.61 16.63
N ALA A 162 25.28 -7.66 15.46
CA ALA A 162 25.38 -8.76 14.50
C ALA A 162 26.47 -8.51 13.44
N HIS A 163 26.72 -7.25 13.11
CA HIS A 163 27.60 -6.86 12.00
C HIS A 163 29.06 -6.68 12.46
N ASN A 164 29.96 -7.54 11.99
CA ASN A 164 31.41 -7.43 12.20
C ASN A 164 32.15 -6.85 10.98
N PHE A 165 31.45 -6.73 9.86
CA PHE A 165 31.96 -6.22 8.58
C PHE A 165 31.16 -4.99 8.14
N PRO A 166 31.75 -4.09 7.34
CA PRO A 166 31.13 -2.81 7.00
C PRO A 166 30.00 -2.90 5.97
N LEU A 167 29.81 -4.06 5.32
CA LEU A 167 28.77 -4.27 4.32
C LEU A 167 27.82 -5.35 4.83
N ASP A 168 26.54 -5.02 4.91
CA ASP A 168 25.48 -5.98 5.17
C ASP A 168 25.09 -6.69 3.87
N LEU A 169 25.63 -7.90 3.69
CA LEU A 169 25.40 -8.74 2.51
C LEU A 169 25.06 -10.16 2.96
N ALA A 170 23.97 -10.70 2.46
CA ALA A 170 23.51 -12.06 2.76
C ALA A 170 23.91 -13.09 1.68
N SER A 171 25.05 -12.91 1.00
CA SER A 171 25.46 -13.70 -0.18
C SER A 171 26.56 -14.75 0.06
N GLY A 172 26.95 -14.98 1.31
CA GLY A 172 28.03 -15.91 1.68
C GLY A 172 27.56 -17.17 2.42
N ASP A 173 28.49 -18.11 2.62
CA ASP A 173 28.26 -19.28 3.48
C ASP A 173 27.94 -18.85 4.92
N ALA A 174 27.07 -19.60 5.58
CA ALA A 174 26.71 -19.33 6.97
C ALA A 174 27.96 -19.39 7.87
N ILE A 175 28.31 -18.27 8.51
CA ILE A 175 29.42 -18.21 9.46
C ILE A 175 28.95 -18.82 10.79
N PRO A 176 29.70 -19.76 11.39
CA PRO A 176 29.36 -20.30 12.71
C PRO A 176 29.35 -19.18 13.75
N MET A 177 28.20 -18.91 14.38
CA MET A 177 28.15 -18.01 15.54
C MET A 177 28.78 -18.69 16.76
N ALA A 178 29.62 -17.95 17.48
CA ALA A 178 30.10 -18.36 18.79
C ALA A 178 28.92 -18.39 19.77
N LEU A 179 28.48 -19.59 20.14
CA LEU A 179 27.39 -19.82 21.11
C LEU A 179 27.84 -19.64 22.57
N THR A 180 29.14 -19.49 22.80
CA THR A 180 29.76 -19.31 24.10
C THR A 180 30.34 -17.91 24.21
N ALA A 181 29.91 -17.18 25.24
CA ALA A 181 30.51 -15.88 25.57
C ALA A 181 32.00 -16.05 25.92
N PRO A 182 32.88 -15.09 25.55
CA PRO A 182 34.28 -15.13 25.98
C PRO A 182 34.33 -15.13 27.51
N ALA A 183 35.15 -16.01 28.09
CA ALA A 183 35.46 -15.93 29.50
C ALA A 183 36.19 -14.60 29.76
N ILE A 184 35.65 -13.80 30.67
CA ILE A 184 36.35 -12.61 31.17
C ILE A 184 37.27 -13.13 32.28
N ASP A 185 38.54 -13.37 31.97
CA ASP A 185 39.55 -13.60 33.00
C ASP A 185 39.78 -12.27 33.73
N GLY A 186 39.38 -12.23 35.01
CA GLY A 186 39.57 -11.11 35.92
C GLY A 186 40.91 -11.11 36.64
#